data_AF-A0A852ZSS7-F1
#
_entry.id   AF-A0A852ZSS7-F1
#
_cell.length_a   1.000
_cell.length_b   1.000
_cell.length_c   1.000
_cell.angle_alpha   90.00
_cell.angle_beta   90.00
_cell.angle_gamma   90.00
#
_symmetry.space_group_name_H-M   'P 1'
#
loop_
_entity.id
_entity.type
_entity.pdbx_description
1 polymer ?
#
loop_
_entity_poly.entity_id
_entity_poly.type
_entity_poly.pdbx_seq_one_letter_code
_entity_poly.pdbx_strand_id
1 'polypeptide(L)'
;MTTTGLADARKQSTRPPEDAGPAQHPPEGPGLARLLRPYAGGFTAVIVLQVVGAVAGLAPLLAVVELGRALLAPGPVDPGHVRVTLVAGAVGLLVRLLFTAAAAGTGHLLDARVQLAFRRQLAARLGRVPIGWLSGRRSGELAKLVGDDVGAVHPFIAHTPGELVSAFVVPLVSLVYLFTVDWRLTLVTLIPVAAAVALVPLMMTPARLREQADFDAAMARIAGSVVEFVQGIAVVKAFGGGERAHHEFRTAADDFVATFRRWVHGISPIAAGMQLVLSPPFVLLAVLTGGAVLITGGELAPADLLPFLLLGLGLTAPVAALGHGFDETQAARRAVGRIRDVLAVPPLPEPARPVVPRGHRVELRGVRFGYEPGREVLRGIDLVLEPGTVTALVGPSGSGKSTLVQLLPRFFDPTGGSVHLGGADLRELDSRELYRWVSFVFQDVHLLRASVADNIALAVPDADREDVLRAARLANVHDRILRLPRGYDSVIGEDARLSGGEAQRVALARALLADTPVLVLDEATSFADPHTERAVRRALETLRGNRTVLVIAHRLETVAGADAVAVLEDGLIVEHGPPAELLDAGGRFSALWGSRPAAGGTGEGERHGEPGGDPR
;
A
#
# COMPACT_ATOMS: atom_id res chain seq x y z
N MET A 1 40.86 20.43 -21.56
CA MET A 1 40.94 19.07 -20.97
C MET A 1 39.88 18.22 -21.61
N THR A 2 40.27 17.14 -22.28
CA THR A 2 39.41 16.29 -23.11
C THR A 2 38.54 15.36 -22.27
N THR A 3 37.37 15.04 -22.82
CA THR A 3 36.27 14.22 -22.27
C THR A 3 36.65 12.78 -21.92
N THR A 4 37.89 12.36 -22.16
CA THR A 4 38.43 11.04 -21.81
C THR A 4 38.92 10.95 -20.36
N GLY A 5 39.23 12.06 -19.69
CA GLY A 5 39.74 12.06 -18.30
C GLY A 5 38.69 11.80 -17.21
N LEU A 6 37.39 11.92 -17.51
CA LEU A 6 36.29 11.74 -16.55
C LEU A 6 35.76 10.29 -16.49
N ALA A 7 36.16 9.43 -17.44
CA ALA A 7 35.72 8.04 -17.49
C ALA A 7 36.56 7.12 -16.59
N ASP A 8 37.85 7.42 -16.39
CA ASP A 8 38.75 6.58 -15.59
C ASP A 8 38.64 6.84 -14.08
N ALA A 9 38.20 8.03 -13.65
CA ALA A 9 37.90 8.31 -12.24
C ALA A 9 36.64 7.59 -11.72
N ARG A 10 35.76 7.12 -12.62
CA ARG A 10 34.52 6.39 -12.26
C ARG A 10 34.72 4.89 -12.11
N LYS A 11 35.87 4.32 -12.51
CA LYS A 11 36.14 2.87 -12.43
C LYS A 11 36.94 2.43 -11.19
N GLN A 12 37.40 3.36 -10.35
CA GLN A 12 38.16 3.02 -9.13
C GLN A 12 37.38 3.12 -7.80
N SER A 13 36.09 3.49 -7.81
CA SER A 13 35.30 3.69 -6.58
C SER A 13 34.27 2.58 -6.26
N THR A 14 34.45 1.37 -6.77
CA THR A 14 33.58 0.23 -6.43
C THR A 14 34.39 -0.94 -5.87
N ARG A 15 34.93 -0.75 -4.67
CA ARG A 15 35.11 -1.87 -3.73
C ARG A 15 34.17 -1.60 -2.55
N PRO A 16 33.23 -2.49 -2.23
CA PRO A 16 32.47 -2.37 -1.01
C PRO A 16 33.42 -2.55 0.19
N PRO A 17 33.21 -1.84 1.31
CA PRO A 17 33.99 -2.09 2.51
C PRO A 17 33.68 -3.49 3.04
N GLU A 18 34.67 -4.38 3.00
CA GLU A 18 34.73 -5.60 3.80
C GLU A 18 34.92 -5.19 5.26
N ASP A 19 33.81 -5.03 6.00
CA ASP A 19 33.63 -5.20 7.46
C ASP A 19 32.38 -4.46 7.95
N ALA A 20 31.23 -4.77 7.35
CA ALA A 20 29.94 -4.48 7.97
C ALA A 20 29.44 -5.78 8.63
N GLY A 21 29.62 -5.88 9.94
CA GLY A 21 28.99 -6.93 10.75
C GLY A 21 27.49 -7.02 10.47
N PRO A 22 26.86 -8.19 10.66
CA PRO A 22 25.53 -8.48 10.16
C PRO A 22 24.54 -7.39 10.60
N ALA A 23 24.01 -6.65 9.63
CA ALA A 23 22.95 -5.69 9.83
C ALA A 23 21.81 -6.42 10.56
N GLN A 24 21.54 -5.99 11.79
CA GLN A 24 20.45 -6.53 12.58
C GLN A 24 19.15 -6.24 11.85
N HIS A 25 18.60 -7.28 11.20
CA HIS A 25 17.23 -7.25 10.69
C HIS A 25 16.30 -6.85 11.84
N PRO A 26 15.34 -5.93 11.63
CA PRO A 26 14.34 -5.64 12.64
C PRO A 26 13.65 -6.94 13.04
N PRO A 27 13.31 -7.14 14.33
CA PRO A 27 12.81 -8.41 14.85
C PRO A 27 11.65 -8.89 13.99
N GLU A 28 11.73 -10.14 13.51
CA GLU A 28 10.68 -10.75 12.70
C GLU A 28 9.34 -10.60 13.42
N GLY A 29 8.52 -9.67 12.91
CA GLY A 29 7.17 -9.49 13.39
C GLY A 29 6.40 -10.81 13.30
N PRO A 30 5.39 -11.02 14.15
CA PRO A 30 4.70 -12.30 14.24
C PRO A 30 4.24 -12.80 12.87
N GLY A 31 4.69 -14.00 12.47
CA GLY A 31 4.41 -14.55 11.14
C GLY A 31 2.92 -14.74 10.83
N LEU A 32 2.60 -14.95 9.54
CA LEU A 32 1.26 -15.25 9.01
C LEU A 32 0.47 -16.23 9.91
N ALA A 33 1.17 -17.27 10.40
CA ALA A 33 0.62 -18.28 11.29
C ALA A 33 0.08 -17.71 12.62
N ARG A 34 0.70 -16.66 13.19
CA ARG A 34 0.25 -16.06 14.46
C ARG A 34 -0.96 -15.16 14.26
N LEU A 35 -1.05 -14.44 13.14
CA LEU A 35 -2.21 -13.61 12.79
C LEU A 35 -3.46 -14.47 12.52
N LEU A 36 -3.27 -15.65 11.92
CA LEU A 36 -4.35 -16.59 11.63
C LEU A 36 -4.61 -17.61 12.75
N ARG A 37 -3.72 -17.73 13.75
CA ARG A 37 -3.86 -18.66 14.89
C ARG A 37 -5.22 -18.59 15.59
N PRO A 38 -5.82 -17.41 15.84
CA PRO A 38 -7.15 -17.33 16.47
C PRO A 38 -8.25 -18.02 15.66
N TYR A 39 -8.04 -18.20 14.36
CA TYR A 39 -8.99 -18.77 13.41
C TYR A 39 -8.70 -20.24 13.09
N ALA A 40 -7.66 -20.83 13.69
CA ALA A 40 -7.21 -22.19 13.38
C ALA A 40 -8.33 -23.23 13.51
N GLY A 41 -9.18 -23.14 14.55
CA GLY A 41 -10.32 -24.05 14.72
C GLY A 41 -11.34 -23.97 13.58
N GLY A 42 -11.56 -22.78 13.02
CA GLY A 42 -12.41 -22.59 11.84
C GLY A 42 -11.82 -23.22 10.58
N PHE A 43 -10.52 -23.04 10.36
CA PHE A 43 -9.81 -23.71 9.25
C PHE A 43 -9.86 -25.23 9.37
N THR A 44 -9.64 -25.77 10.57
CA THR A 44 -9.76 -27.20 10.82
C THR A 44 -11.17 -27.70 10.53
N ALA A 45 -12.21 -26.97 10.94
CA ALA A 45 -13.60 -27.33 10.64
C ALA A 45 -13.86 -27.36 9.13
N VAL A 46 -13.42 -26.34 8.38
CA VAL A 46 -13.57 -26.30 6.91
C VAL A 46 -12.86 -27.49 6.26
N ILE A 47 -11.61 -27.77 6.65
CA ILE A 47 -10.83 -28.89 6.10
C ILE A 47 -11.53 -30.23 6.39
N VAL A 48 -11.97 -30.46 7.62
CA VAL A 48 -12.67 -31.70 7.99
C VAL A 48 -13.96 -31.86 7.18
N LEU A 49 -14.76 -30.79 7.06
CA LEU A 49 -15.98 -30.83 6.27
C LEU A 49 -15.70 -31.14 4.79
N GLN A 50 -14.67 -30.50 4.21
CA GLN A 50 -14.24 -30.78 2.83
C GLN A 50 -13.78 -32.22 2.66
N VAL A 51 -12.97 -32.76 3.57
CA VAL A 51 -12.47 -34.14 3.50
C VAL A 51 -13.63 -35.13 3.53
N VAL A 52 -14.58 -34.96 4.46
CA VAL A 52 -15.75 -35.84 4.56
C VAL A 52 -16.61 -35.75 3.29
N GLY A 53 -16.89 -34.53 2.80
CA GLY A 53 -17.66 -34.34 1.58
C GLY A 53 -16.97 -34.92 0.33
N ALA A 54 -15.65 -34.75 0.23
CA ALA A 54 -14.84 -35.24 -0.87
C ALA A 54 -14.78 -36.77 -0.91
N VAL A 55 -14.56 -37.43 0.24
CA VAL A 55 -14.57 -38.90 0.35
C VAL A 55 -15.98 -39.46 0.09
N ALA A 56 -17.03 -38.85 0.66
CA ALA A 56 -18.41 -39.24 0.38
C ALA A 56 -18.76 -39.08 -1.11
N GLY A 57 -18.14 -38.13 -1.80
CA GLY A 57 -18.28 -37.92 -3.24
C GLY A 57 -17.78 -39.07 -4.12
N LEU A 58 -16.99 -40.00 -3.57
CA LEU A 58 -16.56 -41.21 -4.26
C LEU A 58 -17.65 -42.30 -4.24
N ALA A 59 -18.54 -42.31 -3.25
CA ALA A 59 -19.60 -43.30 -3.12
C ALA A 59 -20.50 -43.46 -4.37
N PRO A 60 -20.98 -42.41 -5.05
CA PRO A 60 -21.74 -42.60 -6.30
C PRO A 60 -20.90 -43.21 -7.42
N LEU A 61 -19.59 -42.91 -7.49
CA LEU A 61 -18.70 -43.52 -8.49
C LEU A 61 -18.48 -45.01 -8.18
N LEU A 62 -18.24 -45.34 -6.92
CA LEU A 62 -18.15 -46.73 -6.44
C LEU A 62 -19.47 -47.49 -6.63
N ALA A 63 -20.61 -46.83 -6.44
CA ALA A 63 -21.92 -47.43 -6.71
C ALA A 63 -22.09 -47.79 -8.18
N VAL A 64 -21.62 -46.96 -9.12
CA VAL A 64 -21.62 -47.29 -10.56
C VAL A 64 -20.72 -48.49 -10.84
N VAL A 65 -19.56 -48.59 -10.20
CA VAL A 65 -18.67 -49.76 -10.32
C VAL A 65 -19.37 -51.04 -9.83
N GLU A 66 -19.91 -51.02 -8.61
CA GLU A 66 -20.57 -52.19 -8.01
C GLU A 66 -21.83 -52.60 -8.79
N LEU A 67 -22.60 -51.64 -9.30
CA LEU A 67 -23.70 -51.91 -10.22
C LEU A 67 -23.21 -52.56 -11.51
N GLY A 68 -22.09 -52.08 -12.07
CA GLY A 68 -21.46 -52.68 -13.23
C GLY A 68 -21.07 -54.14 -12.97
N ARG A 69 -20.44 -54.42 -11.82
CA ARG A 69 -20.10 -55.80 -11.40
C ARG A 69 -21.34 -56.68 -11.26
N ALA A 70 -22.38 -56.20 -10.59
CA ALA A 70 -23.61 -56.95 -10.36
C ALA A 70 -24.40 -57.22 -11.65
N LEU A 71 -24.44 -56.27 -12.59
CA LEU A 71 -25.20 -56.38 -13.84
C LEU A 71 -24.45 -57.15 -14.94
N LEU A 72 -23.12 -57.19 -14.90
CA LEU A 72 -22.28 -57.91 -15.87
C LEU A 72 -21.87 -59.31 -15.40
N ALA A 73 -22.15 -59.67 -14.14
CA ALA A 73 -21.86 -61.00 -13.61
C ALA A 73 -22.76 -62.08 -14.26
N PRO A 74 -22.23 -63.29 -14.52
CA PRO A 74 -23.04 -64.40 -15.02
C PRO A 74 -23.97 -64.93 -13.92
N GLY A 75 -25.26 -64.61 -13.99
CA GLY A 75 -26.28 -65.10 -13.05
C GLY A 75 -27.50 -64.18 -12.94
N PRO A 76 -28.53 -64.56 -12.17
CA PRO A 76 -29.65 -63.67 -11.88
C PRO A 76 -29.18 -62.50 -11.00
N VAL A 77 -29.58 -61.28 -11.38
CA VAL A 77 -29.25 -60.06 -10.63
C VAL A 77 -29.99 -60.06 -9.30
N ASP A 78 -29.29 -59.85 -8.18
CA ASP A 78 -29.90 -59.65 -6.86
C ASP A 78 -30.49 -58.22 -6.74
N PRO A 79 -31.83 -58.06 -6.73
CA PRO A 79 -32.46 -56.74 -6.61
C PRO A 79 -32.18 -56.07 -5.27
N GLY A 80 -31.90 -56.85 -4.22
CA GLY A 80 -31.58 -56.36 -2.88
C GLY A 80 -30.23 -55.64 -2.88
N HIS A 81 -29.18 -56.31 -3.38
CA HIS A 81 -27.86 -55.71 -3.56
C HIS A 81 -27.89 -54.45 -4.43
N VAL A 82 -28.57 -54.49 -5.59
CA VAL A 82 -28.72 -53.32 -6.48
C VAL A 82 -29.37 -52.13 -5.75
N ARG A 83 -30.43 -52.37 -4.98
CA ARG A 83 -31.10 -51.31 -4.21
C ARG A 83 -30.19 -50.73 -3.14
N VAL A 84 -29.46 -51.56 -2.39
CA VAL A 84 -28.52 -51.10 -1.35
C VAL A 84 -27.42 -50.25 -1.96
N THR A 85 -26.84 -50.67 -3.09
CA THR A 85 -25.79 -49.94 -3.79
C THR A 85 -26.28 -48.59 -4.32
N LEU A 86 -27.47 -48.53 -4.91
CA LEU A 86 -28.11 -47.29 -5.34
C LEU A 86 -28.37 -46.33 -4.17
N VAL A 87 -28.90 -46.85 -3.06
CA VAL A 87 -29.15 -46.05 -1.85
C VAL A 87 -27.84 -45.55 -1.26
N ALA A 88 -26.81 -46.38 -1.18
CA ALA A 88 -25.49 -45.98 -0.70
C ALA A 88 -24.87 -44.86 -1.57
N GLY A 89 -24.95 -44.97 -2.89
CA GLY A 89 -24.50 -43.93 -3.82
C GLY A 89 -25.28 -42.62 -3.67
N ALA A 90 -26.61 -42.70 -3.54
CA ALA A 90 -27.48 -41.54 -3.32
C ALA A 90 -27.23 -40.86 -1.97
N VAL A 91 -27.06 -41.63 -0.90
CA VAL A 91 -26.69 -41.14 0.43
C VAL A 91 -25.31 -40.47 0.38
N GLY A 92 -24.33 -41.07 -0.28
CA GLY A 92 -23.01 -40.46 -0.47
C GLY A 92 -23.05 -39.14 -1.24
N LEU A 93 -23.89 -39.04 -2.29
CA LEU A 93 -24.12 -37.78 -3.01
C LEU A 93 -24.76 -36.71 -2.11
N LEU A 94 -25.75 -37.09 -1.28
CA LEU A 94 -26.37 -36.19 -0.31
C LEU A 94 -25.36 -35.71 0.73
N VAL A 95 -24.54 -36.62 1.28
CA VAL A 95 -23.48 -36.28 2.24
C VAL A 95 -22.47 -35.34 1.58
N ARG A 96 -22.00 -35.62 0.36
CA ARG A 96 -21.14 -34.71 -0.40
C ARG A 96 -21.77 -33.32 -0.49
N LEU A 97 -23.02 -33.23 -0.95
CA LEU A 97 -23.71 -31.96 -1.11
C LEU A 97 -23.78 -31.17 0.20
N LEU A 98 -24.22 -31.81 1.29
CA LEU A 98 -24.36 -31.17 2.60
C LEU A 98 -23.00 -30.70 3.15
N PHE A 99 -21.97 -31.53 3.07
CA PHE A 99 -20.66 -31.22 3.61
C PHE A 99 -19.90 -30.19 2.76
N THR A 100 -20.01 -30.24 1.44
CA THR A 100 -19.43 -29.20 0.57
C THR A 100 -20.15 -27.86 0.77
N ALA A 101 -21.47 -27.85 0.90
CA ALA A 101 -22.23 -26.63 1.21
C ALA A 101 -21.88 -26.07 2.59
N ALA A 102 -21.79 -26.93 3.62
CA ALA A 102 -21.38 -26.54 4.96
C ALA A 102 -19.93 -26.02 4.99
N ALA A 103 -19.03 -26.66 4.27
CA ALA A 103 -17.63 -26.23 4.16
C ALA A 103 -17.51 -24.88 3.46
N ALA A 104 -18.20 -24.68 2.33
CA ALA A 104 -18.21 -23.42 1.60
C ALA A 104 -18.81 -22.28 2.45
N GLY A 105 -19.97 -22.52 3.07
CA GLY A 105 -20.60 -21.54 3.97
C GLY A 105 -19.71 -21.19 5.16
N THR A 106 -19.12 -22.19 5.81
CA THR A 106 -18.20 -21.97 6.94
C THR A 106 -16.92 -21.24 6.50
N GLY A 107 -16.38 -21.58 5.32
CA GLY A 107 -15.19 -20.95 4.73
C GLY A 107 -15.42 -19.47 4.42
N HIS A 108 -16.53 -19.11 3.80
CA HIS A 108 -16.88 -17.71 3.53
C HIS A 108 -17.18 -16.92 4.80
N LEU A 109 -17.84 -17.52 5.79
CA LEU A 109 -18.06 -16.87 7.10
C LEU A 109 -16.74 -16.64 7.85
N LEU A 110 -15.81 -17.61 7.78
CA LEU A 110 -14.47 -17.49 8.35
C LEU A 110 -13.70 -16.36 7.67
N ASP A 111 -13.69 -16.32 6.34
CA ASP A 111 -13.06 -15.27 5.54
C ASP A 111 -13.61 -13.88 5.91
N ALA A 112 -14.93 -13.72 5.93
CA ALA A 112 -15.56 -12.45 6.32
C ALA A 112 -15.14 -11.99 7.73
N ARG A 113 -15.01 -12.92 8.69
CA ARG A 113 -14.52 -12.62 10.05
C ARG A 113 -13.05 -12.20 10.05
N VAL A 114 -12.20 -12.88 9.29
CA VAL A 114 -10.77 -12.55 9.19
C VAL A 114 -10.59 -11.17 8.54
N GLN A 115 -11.26 -10.91 7.43
CA GLN A 115 -11.20 -9.60 6.75
C GLN A 115 -11.69 -8.47 7.65
N LEU A 116 -12.81 -8.67 8.36
CA LEU A 116 -13.33 -7.68 9.30
C LEU A 116 -12.34 -7.42 10.44
N ALA A 117 -11.69 -8.46 10.96
CA ALA A 117 -10.69 -8.32 12.00
C ALA A 117 -9.45 -7.56 11.50
N PHE A 118 -8.94 -7.87 10.30
CA PHE A 118 -7.83 -7.11 9.71
C PHE A 118 -8.19 -5.65 9.48
N ARG A 119 -9.38 -5.35 8.94
CA ARG A 119 -9.84 -3.96 8.76
C ARG A 119 -9.92 -3.22 10.09
N ARG A 120 -10.46 -3.84 11.14
CA ARG A 120 -10.55 -3.25 12.48
C ARG A 120 -9.18 -3.03 13.12
N GLN A 121 -8.27 -4.00 13.00
CA GLN A 121 -6.92 -3.89 13.53
C GLN A 121 -6.13 -2.81 12.80
N LEU A 122 -6.20 -2.77 11.46
CA LEU A 122 -5.58 -1.72 10.65
C LEU A 122 -6.16 -0.35 11.00
N ALA A 123 -7.49 -0.20 11.08
CA ALA A 123 -8.09 1.07 11.47
C ALA A 123 -7.65 1.53 12.86
N ALA A 124 -7.67 0.63 13.85
CA ALA A 124 -7.22 0.94 15.21
C ALA A 124 -5.72 1.25 15.27
N ARG A 125 -4.90 0.61 14.42
CA ARG A 125 -3.47 0.86 14.36
C ARG A 125 -3.13 2.17 13.65
N LEU A 126 -3.77 2.44 12.52
CA LEU A 126 -3.61 3.69 11.77
C LEU A 126 -4.00 4.92 12.61
N GLY A 127 -4.94 4.77 13.56
CA GLY A 127 -5.26 5.82 14.53
C GLY A 127 -4.22 6.04 15.64
N ARG A 128 -3.17 5.22 15.72
CA ARG A 128 -2.13 5.28 16.77
C ARG A 128 -0.70 5.36 16.24
N VAL A 129 -0.48 5.14 14.95
CA VAL A 129 0.85 5.30 14.36
C VAL A 129 1.24 6.79 14.40
N PRO A 130 2.54 7.10 14.47
CA PRO A 130 3.01 8.49 14.47
C PRO A 130 2.52 9.24 13.23
N ILE A 131 2.07 10.48 13.39
CA ILE A 131 1.61 11.31 12.25
C ILE A 131 2.70 11.45 11.21
N GLY A 132 3.96 11.55 11.63
CA GLY A 132 5.10 11.61 10.72
C GLY A 132 5.24 10.37 9.82
N TRP A 133 4.89 9.19 10.34
CA TRP A 133 4.87 7.96 9.54
C TRP A 133 3.74 7.95 8.51
N LEU A 134 2.60 8.60 8.83
CA LEU A 134 1.47 8.76 7.92
C LEU A 134 1.73 9.82 6.84
N SER A 135 2.30 10.97 7.21
CA SER A 135 2.55 12.08 6.28
C SER A 135 3.56 11.72 5.18
N GLY A 136 4.47 10.78 5.46
CA GLY A 136 5.40 10.26 4.46
C GLY A 136 4.78 9.26 3.45
N ARG A 137 3.50 8.90 3.60
CA ARG A 137 2.82 7.90 2.74
C ARG A 137 1.66 8.50 1.97
N ARG A 138 1.40 7.94 0.79
CA ARG A 138 0.29 8.35 -0.05
C ARG A 138 -1.02 7.77 0.49
N SER A 139 -2.07 8.59 0.60
CA SER A 139 -3.39 8.13 1.05
C SER A 139 -3.93 6.95 0.23
N GLY A 140 -3.61 6.90 -1.07
CA GLY A 140 -3.97 5.78 -1.95
C GLY A 140 -3.28 4.45 -1.59
N GLU A 141 -2.07 4.50 -1.04
CA GLU A 141 -1.35 3.32 -0.56
C GLU A 141 -2.05 2.71 0.66
N LEU A 142 -2.44 3.55 1.63
CA LEU A 142 -3.16 3.12 2.82
C LEU A 142 -4.59 2.65 2.48
N ALA A 143 -5.26 3.29 1.52
CA ALA A 143 -6.57 2.85 1.04
C ALA A 143 -6.50 1.47 0.37
N LYS A 144 -5.51 1.25 -0.50
CA LYS A 144 -5.22 -0.05 -1.11
C LYS A 144 -4.94 -1.13 -0.06
N LEU A 145 -4.20 -0.79 1.00
CA LEU A 145 -3.91 -1.71 2.09
C LEU A 145 -5.18 -2.16 2.82
N VAL A 146 -6.08 -1.23 3.16
CA VAL A 146 -7.31 -1.56 3.91
C VAL A 146 -8.37 -2.23 3.02
N GLY A 147 -8.40 -1.90 1.73
CA GLY A 147 -9.32 -2.43 0.73
C GLY A 147 -8.79 -3.68 0.04
N ASP A 148 -7.95 -3.48 -0.98
CA ASP A 148 -7.50 -4.50 -1.93
C ASP A 148 -6.64 -5.57 -1.27
N ASP A 149 -5.68 -5.19 -0.42
CA ASP A 149 -4.78 -6.17 0.19
C ASP A 149 -5.50 -7.08 1.19
N VAL A 150 -6.46 -6.54 1.95
CA VAL A 150 -7.33 -7.39 2.79
C VAL A 150 -8.17 -8.32 1.93
N GLY A 151 -8.69 -7.82 0.79
CA GLY A 151 -9.46 -8.63 -0.16
C GLY A 151 -8.62 -9.72 -0.85
N ALA A 152 -7.33 -9.48 -1.09
CA ALA A 152 -6.43 -10.43 -1.72
C ALA A 152 -6.19 -11.71 -0.89
N VAL A 153 -6.57 -11.72 0.39
CA VAL A 153 -6.50 -12.90 1.26
C VAL A 153 -7.70 -13.84 1.06
N HIS A 154 -8.78 -13.37 0.40
CA HIS A 154 -10.02 -14.12 0.22
C HIS A 154 -9.85 -15.50 -0.45
N PRO A 155 -9.22 -15.62 -1.64
CA PRO A 155 -9.09 -16.92 -2.32
C PRO A 155 -8.34 -17.93 -1.46
N PHE A 156 -7.31 -17.45 -0.75
CA PHE A 156 -6.48 -18.25 0.15
C PHE A 156 -7.27 -18.83 1.33
N ILE A 157 -8.22 -18.08 1.89
CA ILE A 157 -9.01 -18.54 3.05
C ILE A 157 -10.21 -19.37 2.61
N ALA A 158 -10.95 -18.90 1.60
CA ALA A 158 -12.23 -19.48 1.23
C ALA A 158 -12.09 -20.69 0.30
N HIS A 159 -11.13 -20.69 -0.63
CA HIS A 159 -11.08 -21.67 -1.73
C HIS A 159 -9.92 -22.66 -1.61
N THR A 160 -8.72 -22.19 -1.29
CA THR A 160 -7.51 -23.03 -1.23
C THR A 160 -7.67 -24.30 -0.38
N PRO A 161 -8.33 -24.30 0.80
CA PRO A 161 -8.54 -25.53 1.56
C PRO A 161 -9.31 -26.60 0.77
N GLY A 162 -10.36 -26.21 0.05
CA GLY A 162 -11.17 -27.12 -0.76
C GLY A 162 -10.40 -27.63 -1.97
N GLU A 163 -9.65 -26.75 -2.64
CA GLU A 163 -8.79 -27.11 -3.77
C GLU A 163 -7.72 -28.11 -3.37
N LEU A 164 -7.03 -27.91 -2.24
CA LEU A 164 -6.02 -28.84 -1.74
C LEU A 164 -6.63 -30.21 -1.38
N VAL A 165 -7.79 -30.24 -0.72
CA VAL A 165 -8.47 -31.49 -0.42
C VAL A 165 -8.85 -32.22 -1.72
N SER A 166 -9.42 -31.51 -2.70
CA SER A 166 -9.77 -32.10 -3.99
C SER A 166 -8.54 -32.54 -4.80
N ALA A 167 -7.42 -31.84 -4.68
CA ALA A 167 -6.19 -32.11 -5.41
C ALA A 167 -5.38 -33.25 -4.81
N PHE A 168 -5.46 -33.50 -3.49
CA PHE A 168 -4.61 -34.50 -2.83
C PHE A 168 -5.38 -35.64 -2.17
N VAL A 169 -6.50 -35.37 -1.48
CA VAL A 169 -7.23 -36.41 -0.73
C VAL A 169 -8.02 -37.31 -1.67
N VAL A 170 -8.78 -36.75 -2.62
CA VAL A 170 -9.58 -37.55 -3.57
C VAL A 170 -8.68 -38.43 -4.45
N PRO A 171 -7.58 -37.93 -5.04
CA PRO A 171 -6.68 -38.77 -5.82
C PRO A 171 -5.97 -39.82 -4.97
N LEU A 172 -5.59 -39.51 -3.72
CA LEU A 172 -4.96 -40.49 -2.83
C LEU A 172 -5.90 -41.64 -2.48
N VAL A 173 -7.16 -41.35 -2.10
CA VAL A 173 -8.15 -42.40 -1.80
C VAL A 173 -8.48 -43.21 -3.04
N SER A 174 -8.66 -42.54 -4.19
CA SER A 174 -8.86 -43.20 -5.49
C SER A 174 -7.69 -44.12 -5.84
N LEU A 175 -6.45 -43.65 -5.67
CA LEU A 175 -5.25 -44.41 -5.99
C LEU A 175 -5.15 -45.67 -5.13
N VAL A 176 -5.36 -45.55 -3.81
CA VAL A 176 -5.37 -46.70 -2.90
C VAL A 176 -6.41 -47.72 -3.33
N TYR A 177 -7.64 -47.27 -3.65
CA TYR A 177 -8.70 -48.15 -4.14
C TYR A 177 -8.36 -48.83 -5.48
N LEU A 178 -7.79 -48.10 -6.45
CA LEU A 178 -7.41 -48.69 -7.74
C LEU A 178 -6.32 -49.77 -7.59
N PHE A 179 -5.36 -49.57 -6.67
CA PHE A 179 -4.37 -50.60 -6.36
C PHE A 179 -4.96 -51.87 -5.76
N THR A 180 -6.07 -51.78 -5.00
CA THR A 180 -6.76 -52.97 -4.49
C THR A 180 -7.56 -53.69 -5.57
N VAL A 181 -7.92 -53.02 -6.66
CA VAL A 181 -8.58 -53.63 -7.83
C VAL A 181 -7.57 -54.32 -8.74
N ASP A 182 -6.59 -53.57 -9.27
CA ASP A 182 -5.49 -54.14 -10.06
C ASP A 182 -4.28 -53.19 -10.08
N TRP A 183 -3.14 -53.66 -9.57
CA TRP A 183 -1.93 -52.85 -9.49
C TRP A 183 -1.28 -52.56 -10.85
N ARG A 184 -1.42 -53.46 -11.83
CA ARG A 184 -0.82 -53.33 -13.17
C ARG A 184 -1.53 -52.22 -13.95
N LEU A 185 -2.87 -52.25 -13.98
CA LEU A 185 -3.67 -51.22 -14.63
C LEU A 185 -3.58 -49.88 -13.89
N THR A 186 -3.36 -49.90 -12.57
CA THR A 186 -3.06 -48.68 -11.80
C THR A 186 -1.78 -48.02 -12.28
N LEU A 187 -0.70 -48.78 -12.52
CA LEU A 187 0.55 -48.24 -13.09
C LEU A 187 0.32 -47.65 -14.49
N VAL A 188 -0.49 -48.31 -15.33
CA VAL A 188 -0.86 -47.77 -16.66
C VAL A 188 -1.60 -46.43 -16.52
N THR A 189 -2.52 -46.33 -15.56
CA THR A 189 -3.29 -45.10 -15.28
C THR A 189 -2.40 -43.96 -14.77
N LEU A 190 -1.25 -44.27 -14.17
CA LEU A 190 -0.26 -43.29 -13.74
C LEU A 190 0.70 -42.82 -14.85
N ILE A 191 0.74 -43.49 -16.01
CA ILE A 191 1.61 -43.08 -17.13
C ILE A 191 1.40 -41.61 -17.52
N PRO A 192 0.15 -41.11 -17.70
CA PRO A 192 -0.09 -39.71 -17.96
C PRO A 192 0.50 -38.76 -16.89
N VAL A 193 0.30 -39.09 -15.62
CA VAL A 193 0.81 -38.30 -14.48
C VAL A 193 2.34 -38.30 -14.49
N ALA A 194 2.96 -39.46 -14.66
CA ALA A 194 4.41 -39.62 -14.70
C ALA A 194 5.04 -38.86 -15.89
N ALA A 195 4.41 -38.94 -17.08
CA ALA A 195 4.85 -38.22 -18.26
C ALA A 195 4.74 -36.69 -18.08
N ALA A 196 3.65 -36.20 -17.46
CA ALA A 196 3.54 -34.77 -17.14
C ALA A 196 4.61 -34.32 -16.13
N VAL A 197 4.88 -35.11 -15.08
CA VAL A 197 5.96 -34.82 -14.10
C VAL A 197 7.33 -34.83 -14.77
N ALA A 198 7.57 -35.74 -15.72
CA ALA A 198 8.83 -35.81 -16.47
C ALA A 198 9.06 -34.59 -17.38
N LEU A 199 8.02 -33.83 -17.74
CA LEU A 199 8.12 -32.59 -18.50
C LEU A 199 8.48 -31.38 -17.62
N VAL A 200 8.24 -31.42 -16.31
CA VAL A 200 8.48 -30.29 -15.39
C VAL A 200 9.95 -29.81 -15.40
N PRO A 201 10.99 -30.67 -15.37
CA PRO A 201 12.38 -30.22 -15.44
C PRO A 201 12.71 -29.38 -16.67
N LEU A 202 12.02 -29.60 -17.80
CA LEU A 202 12.20 -28.80 -19.02
C LEU A 202 11.73 -27.35 -18.84
N MET A 203 10.77 -27.11 -17.96
CA MET A 203 10.31 -25.77 -17.58
C MET A 203 11.26 -25.08 -16.60
N MET A 204 12.09 -25.85 -15.88
CA MET A 204 12.98 -25.34 -14.83
C MET A 204 14.44 -25.16 -15.28
N THR A 205 14.72 -25.21 -16.58
CA THR A 205 16.08 -25.00 -17.10
C THR A 205 16.57 -23.57 -16.83
N PRO A 206 17.89 -23.33 -16.69
CA PRO A 206 18.42 -21.99 -16.48
C PRO A 206 18.01 -20.98 -17.55
N ALA A 207 17.83 -21.43 -18.79
CA ALA A 207 17.33 -20.58 -19.87
C ALA A 207 15.88 -20.12 -19.62
N ARG A 208 14.98 -21.04 -19.23
CA ARG A 208 13.57 -20.73 -18.94
C ARG A 208 13.40 -19.84 -17.71
N LEU A 209 14.20 -20.10 -16.66
CA LEU A 209 14.22 -19.25 -15.47
C LEU A 209 14.70 -17.82 -15.80
N ARG A 210 15.69 -17.68 -16.68
CA ARG A 210 16.11 -16.35 -17.18
C ARG A 210 15.03 -15.68 -18.01
N GLU A 211 14.39 -16.39 -18.93
CA GLU A 211 13.28 -15.84 -19.73
C GLU A 211 12.10 -15.39 -18.86
N GLN A 212 11.80 -16.14 -17.79
CA GLN A 212 10.79 -15.73 -16.80
C GLN A 212 11.23 -14.45 -16.05
N ALA A 213 12.47 -14.37 -15.60
CA ALA A 213 13.01 -13.17 -14.95
C ALA A 213 13.03 -11.95 -15.91
N ASP A 214 13.37 -12.17 -17.18
CA ASP A 214 13.34 -11.14 -18.22
C ASP A 214 11.91 -10.64 -18.46
N PHE A 215 10.93 -11.55 -18.47
CA PHE A 215 9.51 -11.23 -18.56
C PHE A 215 9.05 -10.40 -17.36
N ASP A 216 9.37 -10.81 -16.14
CA ASP A 216 9.03 -10.07 -14.91
C ASP A 216 9.65 -8.66 -14.94
N ALA A 217 10.89 -8.53 -15.38
CA ALA A 217 11.56 -7.25 -15.53
C ALA A 217 10.93 -6.38 -16.64
N ALA A 218 10.53 -6.97 -17.76
CA ALA A 218 9.84 -6.27 -18.85
C ALA A 218 8.45 -5.79 -18.41
N MET A 219 7.71 -6.61 -17.66
CA MET A 219 6.44 -6.23 -17.03
C MET A 219 6.60 -5.02 -16.09
N ALA A 220 7.65 -4.99 -15.27
CA ALA A 220 7.93 -3.85 -14.39
C ALA A 220 8.26 -2.58 -15.19
N ARG A 221 9.08 -2.69 -16.25
CA ARG A 221 9.43 -1.55 -17.12
C ARG A 221 8.22 -0.96 -17.83
N ILE A 222 7.39 -1.78 -18.47
CA ILE A 222 6.20 -1.28 -19.17
C ILE A 222 5.20 -0.67 -18.17
N ALA A 223 5.01 -1.28 -16.99
CA ALA A 223 4.15 -0.70 -15.95
C ALA A 223 4.66 0.67 -15.47
N GLY A 224 5.98 0.82 -15.27
CA GLY A 224 6.59 2.10 -14.94
C GLY A 224 6.38 3.15 -16.05
N SER A 225 6.61 2.78 -17.30
CA SER A 225 6.42 3.67 -18.45
C SER A 225 4.96 4.10 -18.64
N VAL A 226 3.98 3.22 -18.37
CA VAL A 226 2.55 3.59 -18.35
C VAL A 226 2.29 4.66 -17.29
N VAL A 227 2.82 4.48 -16.08
CA VAL A 227 2.61 5.45 -14.98
C VAL A 227 3.20 6.81 -15.36
N GLU A 228 4.44 6.83 -15.87
CA GLU A 228 5.11 8.06 -16.31
C GLU A 228 4.35 8.74 -17.46
N PHE A 229 3.93 7.97 -18.46
CA PHE A 229 3.17 8.49 -19.60
C PHE A 229 1.84 9.11 -19.14
N VAL A 230 1.10 8.43 -18.27
CA VAL A 230 -0.20 8.92 -17.76
C VAL A 230 -0.02 10.17 -16.88
N GLN A 231 0.99 10.19 -16.01
CA GLN A 231 1.27 11.34 -15.14
C GLN A 231 1.79 12.54 -15.95
N GLY A 232 2.60 12.29 -16.99
CA GLY A 232 3.21 13.31 -17.84
C GLY A 232 2.35 13.77 -19.01
N ILE A 233 1.20 13.14 -19.29
CA ILE A 233 0.44 13.34 -20.54
C ILE A 233 0.04 14.80 -20.77
N ALA A 234 -0.30 15.53 -19.71
CA ALA A 234 -0.67 16.95 -19.79
C ALA A 234 0.53 17.81 -20.21
N VAL A 235 1.72 17.52 -19.68
CA VAL A 235 2.98 18.21 -20.01
C VAL A 235 3.40 17.88 -21.44
N VAL A 236 3.36 16.61 -21.81
CA VAL A 236 3.69 16.12 -23.15
C VAL A 236 2.81 16.77 -24.22
N LYS A 237 1.51 16.91 -23.97
CA LYS A 237 0.56 17.61 -24.85
C LYS A 237 0.77 19.12 -24.88
N ALA A 238 1.09 19.74 -23.75
CA ALA A 238 1.24 21.19 -23.64
C ALA A 238 2.55 21.71 -24.28
N PHE A 239 3.64 20.94 -24.20
CA PHE A 239 4.98 21.37 -24.62
C PHE A 239 5.49 20.68 -25.90
N GLY A 240 4.65 19.91 -26.60
CA GLY A 240 4.98 19.35 -27.91
C GLY A 240 6.01 18.19 -27.90
N GLY A 241 6.27 17.57 -26.73
CA GLY A 241 7.17 16.42 -26.58
C GLY A 241 6.56 15.06 -26.89
N GLY A 242 5.37 15.05 -27.52
CA GLY A 242 4.54 13.87 -27.84
C GLY A 242 5.35 12.72 -28.41
N GLU A 243 6.19 12.99 -29.40
CA GLU A 243 6.94 11.96 -30.12
C GLU A 243 7.93 11.21 -29.23
N ARG A 244 8.61 11.88 -28.28
CA ARG A 244 9.67 11.27 -27.47
C ARG A 244 9.12 10.41 -26.32
N ALA A 245 8.12 10.93 -25.60
CA ALA A 245 7.43 10.19 -24.54
C ALA A 245 6.61 9.02 -25.13
N HIS A 246 6.00 9.21 -26.30
CA HIS A 246 5.34 8.15 -27.04
C HIS A 246 6.33 7.10 -27.56
N HIS A 247 7.51 7.51 -28.04
CA HIS A 247 8.55 6.60 -28.48
C HIS A 247 9.05 5.72 -27.33
N GLU A 248 9.35 6.29 -26.16
CA GLU A 248 9.81 5.51 -25.00
C GLU A 248 8.77 4.49 -24.52
N PHE A 249 7.50 4.89 -24.43
CA PHE A 249 6.41 3.96 -24.14
C PHE A 249 6.30 2.86 -25.21
N ARG A 250 6.38 3.21 -26.50
CA ARG A 250 6.34 2.24 -27.59
C ARG A 250 7.51 1.27 -27.55
N THR A 251 8.72 1.75 -27.31
CA THR A 251 9.90 0.89 -27.14
C THR A 251 9.72 -0.06 -25.97
N ALA A 252 9.25 0.42 -24.80
CA ALA A 252 8.96 -0.45 -23.67
C ALA A 252 7.88 -1.49 -23.97
N ALA A 253 6.85 -1.12 -24.75
CA ALA A 253 5.80 -2.03 -25.20
C ALA A 253 6.31 -3.07 -26.21
N ASP A 254 7.12 -2.65 -27.18
CA ASP A 254 7.70 -3.52 -28.20
C ASP A 254 8.68 -4.52 -27.56
N ASP A 255 9.53 -4.05 -26.63
CA ASP A 255 10.44 -4.88 -25.84
C ASP A 255 9.69 -5.90 -24.98
N PHE A 256 8.59 -5.46 -24.36
CA PHE A 256 7.70 -6.33 -23.60
C PHE A 256 7.12 -7.42 -24.50
N VAL A 257 6.56 -7.08 -25.65
CA VAL A 257 5.98 -8.04 -26.60
C VAL A 257 7.05 -9.01 -27.10
N ALA A 258 8.25 -8.54 -27.43
CA ALA A 258 9.36 -9.39 -27.87
C ALA A 258 9.81 -10.37 -26.77
N THR A 259 9.88 -9.92 -25.53
CA THR A 259 10.25 -10.75 -24.37
C THR A 259 9.16 -11.75 -24.02
N PHE A 260 7.90 -11.30 -24.01
CA PHE A 260 6.73 -12.15 -23.80
C PHE A 260 6.65 -13.25 -24.87
N ARG A 261 6.83 -12.92 -26.15
CA ARG A 261 6.84 -13.92 -27.22
C ARG A 261 7.94 -14.97 -27.03
N ARG A 262 9.16 -14.56 -26.67
CA ARG A 262 10.26 -15.50 -26.38
C ARG A 262 9.91 -16.46 -25.24
N TRP A 263 9.41 -15.92 -24.13
CA TRP A 263 8.98 -16.71 -22.98
C TRP A 263 7.82 -17.66 -23.33
N VAL A 264 6.78 -17.17 -24.00
CA VAL A 264 5.63 -17.98 -24.44
C VAL A 264 6.07 -19.09 -25.41
N HIS A 265 6.87 -18.78 -26.44
CA HIS A 265 7.36 -19.81 -27.36
C HIS A 265 8.25 -20.85 -26.66
N GLY A 266 8.98 -20.43 -25.64
CA GLY A 266 9.81 -21.31 -24.83
C GLY A 266 9.01 -22.32 -24.00
N ILE A 267 7.91 -21.85 -23.39
CA ILE A 267 7.13 -22.62 -22.42
C ILE A 267 5.95 -23.36 -23.04
N SER A 268 5.35 -22.82 -24.11
CA SER A 268 4.09 -23.32 -24.70
C SER A 268 4.16 -24.75 -25.20
N PRO A 269 5.22 -25.22 -25.89
CA PRO A 269 5.29 -26.62 -26.33
C PRO A 269 5.29 -27.60 -25.16
N ILE A 270 5.96 -27.25 -24.07
CA ILE A 270 6.03 -28.07 -22.86
C ILE A 270 4.68 -28.06 -22.15
N ALA A 271 4.08 -26.88 -21.98
CA ALA A 271 2.76 -26.72 -21.40
C ALA A 271 1.67 -27.45 -22.20
N ALA A 272 1.71 -27.37 -23.54
CA ALA A 272 0.82 -28.10 -24.44
C ALA A 272 1.01 -29.61 -24.33
N GLY A 273 2.25 -30.09 -24.22
CA GLY A 273 2.55 -31.50 -23.96
C GLY A 273 1.97 -31.98 -22.63
N MET A 274 2.13 -31.20 -21.56
CA MET A 274 1.53 -31.49 -20.25
C MET A 274 0.00 -31.51 -20.33
N GLN A 275 -0.62 -30.51 -20.98
CA GLN A 275 -2.07 -30.46 -21.17
C GLN A 275 -2.60 -31.65 -21.97
N LEU A 276 -1.91 -32.05 -23.04
CA LEU A 276 -2.28 -33.20 -23.86
C LEU A 276 -2.27 -34.48 -23.03
N VAL A 277 -1.17 -34.73 -22.33
CA VAL A 277 -0.99 -35.97 -21.57
C VAL A 277 -1.96 -36.03 -20.38
N LEU A 278 -2.21 -34.91 -19.69
CA LEU A 278 -3.16 -34.85 -18.57
C LEU A 278 -4.64 -34.78 -19.02
N SER A 279 -4.90 -34.68 -20.33
CA SER A 279 -6.26 -34.54 -20.85
C SER A 279 -7.09 -35.81 -20.60
N PRO A 280 -8.40 -35.68 -20.33
CA PRO A 280 -9.27 -36.83 -20.15
C PRO A 280 -9.22 -37.84 -21.32
N PRO A 281 -9.19 -37.43 -22.60
CA PRO A 281 -9.05 -38.37 -23.72
C PRO A 281 -7.75 -39.19 -23.68
N PHE A 282 -6.62 -38.58 -23.33
CA PHE A 282 -5.34 -39.30 -23.27
C PHE A 282 -5.30 -40.29 -22.11
N VAL A 283 -5.80 -39.90 -20.94
CA VAL A 283 -5.95 -40.79 -19.78
C VAL A 283 -6.87 -41.96 -20.12
N LEU A 284 -8.03 -41.71 -20.72
CA LEU A 284 -8.95 -42.76 -21.14
C LEU A 284 -8.34 -43.67 -22.19
N LEU A 285 -7.57 -43.15 -23.15
CA LEU A 285 -6.86 -43.95 -24.14
C LEU A 285 -5.90 -44.92 -23.45
N ALA A 286 -5.06 -44.44 -22.53
CA ALA A 286 -4.12 -45.28 -21.79
C ALA A 286 -4.84 -46.38 -21.00
N VAL A 287 -5.90 -46.01 -20.25
CA VAL A 287 -6.70 -46.94 -19.45
C VAL A 287 -7.41 -47.97 -20.32
N LEU A 288 -8.06 -47.55 -21.42
CA LEU A 288 -8.79 -48.45 -22.31
C LEU A 288 -7.86 -49.40 -23.05
N THR A 289 -6.70 -48.94 -23.51
CA THR A 289 -5.70 -49.82 -24.16
C THR A 289 -5.12 -50.82 -23.18
N GLY A 290 -4.68 -50.39 -21.99
CA GLY A 290 -4.16 -51.30 -20.96
C GLY A 290 -5.22 -52.28 -20.47
N GLY A 291 -6.44 -51.79 -20.24
CA GLY A 291 -7.59 -52.61 -19.85
C GLY A 291 -7.96 -53.65 -20.90
N ALA A 292 -8.00 -53.28 -22.18
CA ALA A 292 -8.31 -54.21 -23.27
C ALA A 292 -7.29 -55.36 -23.35
N VAL A 293 -6.00 -55.07 -23.20
CA VAL A 293 -4.94 -56.10 -23.17
C VAL A 293 -5.14 -57.08 -22.00
N LEU A 294 -5.38 -56.57 -20.78
CA LEU A 294 -5.60 -57.43 -19.62
C LEU A 294 -6.90 -58.24 -19.69
N ILE A 295 -7.97 -57.66 -20.24
CA ILE A 295 -9.26 -58.33 -20.41
C ILE A 295 -9.15 -59.45 -21.45
N THR A 296 -8.55 -59.16 -22.62
CA THR A 296 -8.39 -60.16 -23.69
C THR A 296 -7.41 -61.28 -23.30
N GLY A 297 -6.45 -60.99 -22.42
CA GLY A 297 -5.58 -61.99 -21.80
C GLY A 297 -6.24 -62.81 -20.69
N GLY A 298 -7.47 -62.49 -20.28
CA GLY A 298 -8.19 -63.17 -19.20
C GLY A 298 -7.69 -62.80 -17.79
N GLU A 299 -6.90 -61.74 -17.66
CA GLU A 299 -6.27 -61.32 -16.40
C GLU A 299 -7.09 -60.28 -15.63
N LEU A 300 -8.13 -59.70 -16.26
CA LEU A 300 -9.02 -58.69 -15.67
C LEU A 300 -10.47 -58.91 -16.13
N ALA A 301 -11.44 -58.84 -15.21
CA ALA A 301 -12.84 -58.87 -15.58
C ALA A 301 -13.27 -57.53 -16.23
N PRO A 302 -14.13 -57.52 -17.26
CA PRO A 302 -14.56 -56.27 -17.91
C PRO A 302 -15.17 -55.23 -16.95
N ALA A 303 -15.88 -55.68 -15.91
CA ALA A 303 -16.47 -54.79 -14.91
C ALA A 303 -15.41 -54.07 -14.05
N ASP A 304 -14.23 -54.67 -13.86
CA ASP A 304 -13.13 -54.11 -13.07
C ASP A 304 -12.36 -53.01 -13.81
N LEU A 305 -12.69 -52.74 -15.08
CA LEU A 305 -12.19 -51.58 -15.82
C LEU A 305 -12.91 -50.27 -15.42
N LEU A 306 -14.18 -50.35 -15.00
CA LEU A 306 -15.01 -49.17 -14.66
C LEU A 306 -14.39 -48.24 -13.60
N PRO A 307 -13.80 -48.75 -12.49
CA PRO A 307 -13.06 -47.93 -11.54
C PRO A 307 -12.02 -47.01 -12.17
N PHE A 308 -11.24 -47.53 -13.11
CA PHE A 308 -10.14 -46.81 -13.74
C PHE A 308 -10.65 -45.74 -14.70
N LEU A 309 -11.77 -45.99 -15.40
CA LEU A 309 -12.41 -45.00 -16.27
C LEU A 309 -13.00 -43.82 -15.49
N LEU A 310 -13.55 -44.09 -14.30
CA LEU A 310 -14.22 -43.08 -13.47
C LEU A 310 -13.25 -42.33 -12.56
N LEU A 311 -12.37 -43.05 -11.86
CA LEU A 311 -11.47 -42.51 -10.84
C LEU A 311 -10.09 -42.15 -11.40
N GLY A 312 -9.64 -42.81 -12.46
CA GLY A 312 -8.35 -42.55 -13.09
C GLY A 312 -8.21 -41.13 -13.63
N LEU A 313 -9.32 -40.54 -14.10
CA LEU A 313 -9.39 -39.14 -14.51
C LEU A 313 -9.07 -38.16 -13.37
N GLY A 314 -9.40 -38.52 -12.13
CA GLY A 314 -9.12 -37.69 -10.96
C GLY A 314 -7.64 -37.65 -10.57
N LEU A 315 -6.83 -38.64 -11.01
CA LEU A 315 -5.41 -38.73 -10.64
C LEU A 315 -4.53 -37.64 -11.25
N THR A 316 -5.02 -36.91 -12.26
CA THR A 316 -4.31 -35.79 -12.90
C THR A 316 -4.47 -34.46 -12.14
N ALA A 317 -5.45 -34.36 -11.24
CA ALA A 317 -5.77 -33.13 -10.50
C ALA A 317 -4.61 -32.52 -9.68
N PRO A 318 -3.76 -33.30 -8.96
CA PRO A 318 -2.66 -32.70 -8.19
C PRO A 318 -1.66 -31.96 -9.07
N VAL A 319 -1.37 -32.48 -10.27
CA VAL A 319 -0.41 -31.87 -11.20
C VAL A 319 -0.96 -30.54 -11.74
N ALA A 320 -2.26 -30.46 -12.02
CA ALA A 320 -2.92 -29.22 -12.43
C ALA A 320 -2.94 -28.17 -11.31
N ALA A 321 -3.20 -28.58 -10.06
CA ALA A 321 -3.26 -27.69 -8.90
C ALA A 321 -1.92 -27.00 -8.60
N LEU A 322 -0.79 -27.71 -8.80
CA LEU A 322 0.55 -27.15 -8.62
C LEU A 322 0.86 -25.99 -9.58
N GLY A 323 0.22 -25.94 -10.76
CA GLY A 323 0.43 -24.89 -11.75
C GLY A 323 -0.38 -23.61 -11.48
N HIS A 324 -1.61 -23.72 -10.99
CA HIS A 324 -2.54 -22.58 -10.87
C HIS A 324 -2.55 -21.92 -9.47
N GLY A 325 -2.30 -22.67 -8.39
CA GLY A 325 -2.40 -22.15 -7.02
C GLY A 325 -1.24 -21.26 -6.55
N PHE A 326 -0.16 -21.16 -7.34
CA PHE A 326 1.06 -20.45 -6.91
C PHE A 326 0.87 -18.93 -6.87
N ASP A 327 0.20 -18.36 -7.86
CA ASP A 327 0.04 -16.90 -8.00
C ASP A 327 -0.87 -16.32 -6.91
N GLU A 328 -1.98 -16.97 -6.61
CA GLU A 328 -2.91 -16.56 -5.55
C GLU A 328 -2.25 -16.64 -4.17
N THR A 329 -1.50 -17.72 -3.92
CA THR A 329 -0.76 -17.89 -2.67
C THR A 329 0.33 -16.81 -2.52
N GLN A 330 1.05 -16.49 -3.60
CA GLN A 330 2.04 -15.42 -3.64
C GLN A 330 1.41 -14.04 -3.37
N ALA A 331 0.27 -13.76 -4.01
CA ALA A 331 -0.47 -12.51 -3.81
C ALA A 331 -0.94 -12.35 -2.35
N ALA A 332 -1.56 -13.38 -1.78
CA ALA A 332 -1.99 -13.39 -0.40
C ALA A 332 -0.82 -13.21 0.58
N ARG A 333 0.32 -13.90 0.34
CA ARG A 333 1.54 -13.72 1.15
C ARG A 333 2.06 -12.28 1.13
N ARG A 334 2.13 -11.66 -0.05
CA ARG A 334 2.56 -10.25 -0.19
C ARG A 334 1.60 -9.30 0.52
N ALA A 335 0.29 -9.52 0.38
CA ALA A 335 -0.73 -8.71 1.04
C ALA A 335 -0.63 -8.80 2.56
N VAL A 336 -0.53 -10.01 3.12
CA VAL A 336 -0.36 -10.18 4.57
C VAL A 336 0.97 -9.60 5.06
N GLY A 337 2.04 -9.69 4.26
CA GLY A 337 3.31 -9.01 4.56
C GLY A 337 3.13 -7.52 4.79
N ARG A 338 2.46 -6.83 3.86
CA ARG A 338 2.17 -5.39 4.00
C ARG A 338 1.26 -5.07 5.20
N ILE A 339 0.23 -5.87 5.43
CA ILE A 339 -0.64 -5.72 6.61
C ILE A 339 0.17 -5.82 7.90
N ARG A 340 1.05 -6.83 8.00
CA ARG A 340 1.94 -7.02 9.15
C ARG A 340 2.86 -5.83 9.34
N ASP A 341 3.47 -5.34 8.28
CA ASP A 341 4.44 -4.25 8.36
C ASP A 341 3.80 -2.99 8.96
N VAL A 342 2.55 -2.67 8.59
CA VAL A 342 1.79 -1.57 9.20
C VAL A 342 1.35 -1.88 10.64
N LEU A 343 0.93 -3.11 10.92
CA LEU A 343 0.56 -3.51 12.28
C LEU A 343 1.76 -3.42 13.25
N ALA A 344 2.97 -3.65 12.75
CA ALA A 344 4.21 -3.63 13.51
C ALA A 344 4.73 -2.22 13.86
N VAL A 345 4.28 -1.16 13.16
CA VAL A 345 4.75 0.21 13.39
C VAL A 345 4.43 0.66 14.82
N PRO A 346 5.42 0.86 15.71
CA PRO A 346 5.14 1.24 17.09
C PRO A 346 4.49 2.63 17.16
N PRO A 347 3.59 2.86 18.13
CA PRO A 347 3.17 4.22 18.43
C PRO A 347 4.34 5.00 19.08
N LEU A 348 4.24 6.33 19.13
CA LEU A 348 5.21 7.08 19.94
C LEU A 348 5.07 6.69 21.42
N PRO A 349 6.19 6.65 22.18
CA PRO A 349 6.13 6.37 23.61
C PRO A 349 5.34 7.44 24.36
N GLU A 350 4.38 7.01 25.19
CA GLU A 350 3.65 7.89 26.11
C GLU A 350 4.27 7.82 27.51
N PRO A 351 4.46 8.96 28.20
CA PRO A 351 5.00 8.99 29.55
C PRO A 351 4.01 8.40 30.56
N ALA A 352 4.51 7.57 31.49
CA ALA A 352 3.68 7.00 32.56
C ALA A 352 3.17 8.06 33.56
N ARG A 353 3.89 9.18 33.68
CA ARG A 353 3.54 10.34 34.50
C ARG A 353 3.77 11.61 33.69
N PRO A 354 2.74 12.13 33.01
CA PRO A 354 2.86 13.32 32.18
C PRO A 354 3.26 14.56 32.98
N VAL A 355 4.09 15.41 32.38
CA VAL A 355 4.49 16.71 32.91
C VAL A 355 3.70 17.81 32.19
N VAL A 356 3.16 18.75 32.96
CA VAL A 356 2.48 19.94 32.43
C VAL A 356 3.51 21.05 32.19
N PRO A 357 3.62 21.60 30.97
CA PRO A 357 4.52 22.71 30.67
C PRO A 357 4.27 23.97 31.52
N ARG A 358 5.34 24.72 31.81
CA ARG A 358 5.25 26.03 32.46
C ARG A 358 5.59 27.13 31.46
N GLY A 359 4.54 27.72 30.87
CA GLY A 359 4.68 28.69 29.80
C GLY A 359 4.86 28.04 28.42
N HIS A 360 5.14 28.85 27.41
CA HIS A 360 5.12 28.44 26.00
C HIS A 360 6.43 28.79 25.26
N ARG A 361 7.52 28.93 26.01
CA ARG A 361 8.88 28.99 25.43
C ARG A 361 9.23 27.62 24.84
N VAL A 362 9.75 27.60 23.62
CA VAL A 362 10.18 26.36 22.96
C VAL A 362 11.69 26.38 22.79
N GLU A 363 12.35 25.28 23.18
CA GLU A 363 13.80 25.16 23.10
C GLU A 363 14.20 23.86 22.41
N LEU A 364 14.89 23.98 21.28
CA LEU A 364 15.58 22.89 20.62
C LEU A 364 17.01 22.87 21.17
N ARG A 365 17.42 21.74 21.79
CA ARG A 365 18.73 21.57 22.41
C ARG A 365 19.48 20.42 21.76
N GLY A 366 20.49 20.75 20.95
CA GLY A 366 21.32 19.80 20.21
C GLY A 366 20.54 18.81 19.35
N VAL A 367 19.41 19.24 18.77
CA VAL A 367 18.46 18.34 18.10
C VAL A 367 19.05 17.74 16.83
N ARG A 368 19.06 16.40 16.78
CA ARG A 368 19.47 15.60 15.63
C ARG A 368 18.28 14.76 15.18
N PHE A 369 18.12 14.62 13.87
CA PHE A 369 17.05 13.80 13.32
C PHE A 369 17.37 13.30 11.91
N GLY A 370 16.99 12.06 11.62
CA GLY A 370 16.98 11.47 10.29
C GLY A 370 15.83 10.48 10.15
N TYR A 371 15.21 10.42 8.97
CA TYR A 371 14.12 9.46 8.69
C TYR A 371 14.61 8.01 8.59
N GLU A 372 15.89 7.84 8.24
CA GLU A 372 16.57 6.56 8.10
C GLU A 372 17.84 6.54 8.95
N PRO A 373 18.20 5.38 9.54
CA PRO A 373 19.47 5.23 10.25
C PRO A 373 20.66 5.65 9.37
N GLY A 374 21.56 6.46 9.91
CA GLY A 374 22.78 6.91 9.21
C GLY A 374 22.61 8.11 8.27
N ARG A 375 21.40 8.65 8.09
CA ARG A 375 21.14 9.82 7.24
C ARG A 375 20.50 10.97 8.02
N GLU A 376 21.33 11.78 8.68
CA GLU A 376 20.87 12.97 9.42
C GLU A 376 20.41 14.09 8.47
N VAL A 377 19.18 14.56 8.69
CA VAL A 377 18.57 15.75 8.09
C VAL A 377 18.78 16.97 8.99
N LEU A 378 18.73 16.80 10.30
CA LEU A 378 19.06 17.83 11.30
C LEU A 378 20.28 17.37 12.09
N ARG A 379 21.27 18.26 12.28
CA ARG A 379 22.64 17.90 12.69
C ARG A 379 23.10 18.60 13.97
N GLY A 380 22.22 18.72 14.96
CA GLY A 380 22.51 19.41 16.22
C GLY A 380 21.99 20.85 16.20
N ILE A 381 20.67 20.98 16.09
CA ILE A 381 19.98 22.25 16.10
C ILE A 381 19.84 22.77 17.52
N ASP A 382 20.37 23.96 17.76
CA ASP A 382 20.09 24.78 18.92
C ASP A 382 19.29 26.01 18.48
N LEU A 383 18.06 26.13 18.98
CA LEU A 383 17.15 27.22 18.63
C LEU A 383 16.16 27.46 19.78
N VAL A 384 15.94 28.73 20.10
CA VAL A 384 14.99 29.14 21.13
C VAL A 384 13.91 30.00 20.47
N LEU A 385 12.65 29.65 20.71
CA LEU A 385 11.50 30.45 20.32
C LEU A 385 10.95 31.13 21.57
N GLU A 386 11.08 32.44 21.62
CA GLU A 386 10.69 33.22 22.79
C GLU A 386 9.17 33.45 22.84
N PRO A 387 8.55 33.40 24.04
CA PRO A 387 7.13 33.69 24.23
C PRO A 387 6.69 35.02 23.62
N GLY A 388 5.53 35.04 22.98
CA GLY A 388 4.94 36.25 22.39
C GLY A 388 5.60 36.72 21.09
N THR A 389 6.58 35.99 20.57
CA THR A 389 7.31 36.36 19.35
C THR A 389 6.94 35.49 18.15
N VAL A 390 7.10 36.06 16.95
CA VAL A 390 7.02 35.37 15.67
C VAL A 390 8.43 35.13 15.15
N THR A 391 8.82 33.86 15.04
CA THR A 391 10.08 33.45 14.43
C THR A 391 9.85 32.92 13.01
N ALA A 392 10.53 33.49 12.02
CA ALA A 392 10.52 33.00 10.64
C ALA A 392 11.68 32.03 10.39
N LEU A 393 11.38 30.82 9.93
CA LEU A 393 12.36 29.84 9.50
C LEU A 393 12.58 29.94 7.98
N VAL A 394 13.80 30.25 7.57
CA VAL A 394 14.18 30.46 6.16
C VAL A 394 15.37 29.59 5.77
N GLY A 395 15.55 29.34 4.47
CA GLY A 395 16.67 28.55 3.95
C GLY A 395 16.34 27.87 2.64
N PRO A 396 17.34 27.32 1.93
CA PRO A 396 17.14 26.66 0.64
C PRO A 396 16.22 25.42 0.75
N SER A 397 15.60 25.02 -0.37
CA SER A 397 14.82 23.78 -0.41
C SER A 397 15.71 22.58 -0.04
N GLY A 398 15.16 21.65 0.76
CA GLY A 398 15.91 20.49 1.24
C GLY A 398 16.78 20.73 2.49
N SER A 399 16.85 21.95 3.04
CA SER A 399 17.67 22.24 4.23
C SER A 399 17.17 21.63 5.55
N GLY A 400 15.97 21.03 5.56
CA GLY A 400 15.38 20.39 6.74
C GLY A 400 14.28 21.20 7.45
N LYS A 401 13.79 22.30 6.87
CA LYS A 401 12.80 23.20 7.50
C LYS A 401 11.53 22.47 7.94
N SER A 402 10.84 21.80 7.02
CA SER A 402 9.61 21.05 7.33
C SER A 402 9.89 19.96 8.36
N THR A 403 11.06 19.30 8.31
CA THR A 403 11.46 18.31 9.31
C THR A 403 11.58 18.92 10.70
N LEU A 404 12.26 20.06 10.86
CA LEU A 404 12.40 20.77 12.14
C LEU A 404 11.02 21.15 12.70
N VAL A 405 10.17 21.69 11.84
CA VAL A 405 8.83 22.17 12.19
C VAL A 405 7.90 21.02 12.59
N GLN A 406 8.06 19.82 12.00
CA GLN A 406 7.31 18.62 12.37
C GLN A 406 7.72 18.03 13.72
N LEU A 407 8.87 18.39 14.29
CA LEU A 407 9.27 17.94 15.63
C LEU A 407 8.52 18.69 16.75
N LEU A 408 8.09 19.93 16.51
CA LEU A 408 7.34 20.72 17.51
C LEU A 408 5.98 20.11 17.90
N PRO A 409 5.13 19.65 16.95
CA PRO A 409 3.92 18.90 17.29
C PRO A 409 4.21 17.41 17.55
N ARG A 410 5.48 17.04 17.76
CA ARG A 410 5.98 15.69 18.03
C ARG A 410 5.49 14.66 17.00
N PHE A 411 5.52 14.99 15.70
CA PHE A 411 5.22 13.99 14.67
C PHE A 411 6.29 12.90 14.59
N PHE A 412 7.49 13.24 15.06
CA PHE A 412 8.59 12.33 15.33
C PHE A 412 9.28 12.74 16.63
N ASP A 413 9.92 11.77 17.30
CA ASP A 413 10.90 12.07 18.34
C ASP A 413 12.27 12.30 17.69
N PRO A 414 13.08 13.25 18.19
CA PRO A 414 14.43 13.47 17.68
C PRO A 414 15.31 12.24 17.92
N THR A 415 16.22 11.93 16.98
CA THR A 415 17.17 10.80 17.12
C THR A 415 18.30 11.12 18.10
N GLY A 416 18.55 12.40 18.36
CA GLY A 416 19.44 12.90 19.40
C GLY A 416 19.05 14.30 19.85
N GLY A 417 19.48 14.69 21.06
CA GLY A 417 19.06 15.96 21.67
C GLY A 417 17.64 15.90 22.22
N SER A 418 17.01 17.07 22.35
CA SER A 418 15.66 17.20 22.93
C SER A 418 14.95 18.48 22.47
N VAL A 419 13.62 18.43 22.42
CA VAL A 419 12.75 19.60 22.21
C VAL A 419 11.98 19.82 23.51
N HIS A 420 12.02 21.03 24.05
CA HIS A 420 11.38 21.41 25.30
C HIS A 420 10.28 22.44 25.05
N LEU A 421 9.19 22.31 25.79
CA LEU A 421 8.10 23.28 25.87
C LEU A 421 7.89 23.67 27.33
N GLY A 422 8.04 24.96 27.65
CA GLY A 422 7.86 25.46 29.02
C GLY A 422 8.77 24.75 30.04
N GLY A 423 9.96 24.34 29.60
CA GLY A 423 10.96 23.63 30.40
C GLY A 423 10.79 22.10 30.51
N ALA A 424 9.75 21.51 29.92
CA ALA A 424 9.52 20.06 29.89
C ALA A 424 9.86 19.49 28.51
N ASP A 425 10.53 18.33 28.44
CA ASP A 425 10.80 17.65 27.18
C ASP A 425 9.48 17.16 26.55
N LEU A 426 9.28 17.32 25.24
CA LEU A 426 8.05 16.87 24.56
C LEU A 426 7.74 15.38 24.78
N ARG A 427 8.76 14.56 25.08
CA ARG A 427 8.61 13.14 25.40
C ARG A 427 8.00 12.87 26.77
N GLU A 428 8.00 13.87 27.65
CA GLU A 428 7.43 13.83 29.00
C GLU A 428 5.99 14.35 29.05
N LEU A 429 5.47 14.90 27.94
CA LEU A 429 4.09 15.34 27.82
C LEU A 429 3.20 14.19 27.31
N ASP A 430 1.95 14.16 27.77
CA ASP A 430 0.89 13.35 27.15
C ASP A 430 0.56 13.91 25.76
N SER A 431 0.43 13.05 24.74
CA SER A 431 0.20 13.50 23.37
C SER A 431 -1.11 14.28 23.19
N ARG A 432 -2.17 13.99 23.95
CA ARG A 432 -3.43 14.77 23.86
C ARG A 432 -3.27 16.14 24.49
N GLU A 433 -2.48 16.22 25.56
CA GLU A 433 -2.15 17.49 26.19
C GLU A 433 -1.27 18.34 25.29
N LEU A 434 -0.27 17.75 24.63
CA LEU A 434 0.60 18.45 23.66
C LEU A 434 -0.20 19.23 22.61
N TYR A 435 -1.26 18.63 22.04
CA TYR A 435 -2.08 19.30 21.02
C TYR A 435 -2.99 20.42 21.56
N ARG A 436 -3.12 20.57 22.89
CA ARG A 436 -3.71 21.76 23.51
C ARG A 436 -2.71 22.90 23.60
N TRP A 437 -1.42 22.59 23.59
CA TRP A 437 -0.34 23.56 23.64
C TRP A 437 0.17 23.98 22.27
N VAL A 438 0.16 23.05 21.29
CA VAL A 438 0.73 23.24 19.96
C VAL A 438 -0.33 22.98 18.90
N SER A 439 -0.61 23.99 18.08
CA SER A 439 -1.39 23.85 16.84
C SER A 439 -0.49 23.94 15.62
N PHE A 440 -0.92 23.27 14.55
CA PHE A 440 -0.14 23.11 13.34
C PHE A 440 -1.02 23.30 12.10
N VAL A 441 -0.51 24.04 11.12
CA VAL A 441 -1.14 24.17 9.79
C VAL A 441 -0.22 23.52 8.75
N PHE A 442 -0.70 22.46 8.12
CA PHE A 442 0.00 21.73 7.06
C PHE A 442 0.09 22.53 5.76
N GLN A 443 1.18 22.31 5.03
CA GLN A 443 1.34 22.76 3.64
C GLN A 443 0.21 22.22 2.75
N ASP A 444 0.01 20.89 2.78
CA ASP A 444 -1.06 20.20 2.03
C ASP A 444 -2.32 20.04 2.88
N VAL A 445 -3.28 20.94 2.65
CA VAL A 445 -4.50 21.00 3.45
C VAL A 445 -5.53 19.98 2.96
N HIS A 446 -5.93 19.09 3.86
CA HIS A 446 -7.00 18.14 3.67
C HIS A 446 -8.19 18.50 4.56
N LEU A 447 -9.35 18.68 3.93
CA LEU A 447 -10.62 18.90 4.61
C LEU A 447 -11.43 17.60 4.60
N LEU A 448 -12.13 17.35 5.70
CA LEU A 448 -13.01 16.19 5.83
C LEU A 448 -14.29 16.43 5.04
N ARG A 449 -14.89 15.35 4.53
CA ARG A 449 -16.24 15.36 3.95
C ARG A 449 -17.27 15.54 5.08
N ALA A 450 -17.35 16.76 5.57
CA ALA A 450 -18.19 17.25 6.64
C ALA A 450 -18.56 18.71 6.34
N SER A 451 -19.39 19.34 7.17
CA SER A 451 -19.70 20.76 6.97
C SER A 451 -18.45 21.64 7.09
N VAL A 452 -18.48 22.83 6.52
CA VAL A 452 -17.39 23.81 6.69
C VAL A 452 -17.23 24.16 8.16
N ALA A 453 -18.32 24.29 8.91
CA ALA A 453 -18.27 24.53 10.35
C ALA A 453 -17.57 23.41 11.11
N ASP A 454 -17.91 22.14 10.84
CA ASP A 454 -17.26 20.99 11.49
C ASP A 454 -15.77 20.91 11.14
N ASN A 455 -15.42 21.29 9.90
CA ASN A 455 -14.02 21.36 9.49
C ASN A 455 -13.22 22.41 10.27
N ILE A 456 -13.83 23.55 10.62
CA ILE A 456 -13.22 24.59 11.45
C ILE A 456 -13.18 24.14 12.92
N ALA A 457 -14.29 23.60 13.43
CA ALA A 457 -14.46 23.12 14.80
C ALA A 457 -13.72 21.81 15.12
N LEU A 458 -12.97 21.22 14.18
CA LEU A 458 -12.34 19.91 14.35
C LEU A 458 -11.45 19.81 15.61
N ALA A 459 -10.78 20.90 16.00
CA ALA A 459 -9.94 20.95 17.19
C ALA A 459 -10.72 21.22 18.49
N VAL A 460 -11.93 21.78 18.37
CA VAL A 460 -12.83 22.14 19.48
C VAL A 460 -14.26 21.77 19.06
N PRO A 461 -14.64 20.47 19.10
CA PRO A 461 -15.89 19.98 18.50
C PRO A 461 -17.15 20.64 19.07
N ASP A 462 -17.09 21.06 20.34
CA ASP A 462 -18.17 21.73 21.05
C ASP A 462 -18.10 23.27 20.93
N ALA A 463 -17.34 23.80 19.97
CA ALA A 463 -17.20 25.24 19.77
C ALA A 463 -18.55 25.88 19.39
N ASP A 464 -18.85 27.00 20.04
CA ASP A 464 -20.03 27.79 19.71
C ASP A 464 -19.93 28.33 18.29
N ARG A 465 -21.09 28.48 17.64
CA ARG A 465 -21.17 28.96 16.26
C ARG A 465 -20.52 30.34 16.09
N GLU A 466 -20.62 31.19 17.10
CA GLU A 466 -19.99 32.52 17.11
C GLU A 466 -18.46 32.45 17.07
N ASP A 467 -17.85 31.49 17.76
CA ASP A 467 -16.40 31.28 17.73
C ASP A 467 -15.94 30.77 16.37
N VAL A 468 -16.70 29.87 15.75
CA VAL A 468 -16.45 29.41 14.37
C VAL A 468 -16.51 30.57 13.38
N LEU A 469 -17.51 31.47 13.53
CA LEU A 469 -17.65 32.68 12.72
C LEU A 469 -16.47 33.64 12.93
N ARG A 470 -16.07 33.88 14.18
CA ARG A 470 -14.94 34.73 14.57
C ARG A 470 -13.63 34.20 13.98
N ALA A 471 -13.34 32.92 14.15
CA ALA A 471 -12.15 32.28 13.60
C ALA A 471 -12.08 32.38 12.07
N ALA A 472 -13.21 32.15 11.38
CA ALA A 472 -13.30 32.30 9.93
C ALA A 472 -13.11 33.74 9.43
N ARG A 473 -13.53 34.75 10.21
CA ARG A 473 -13.27 36.17 9.90
C ARG A 473 -11.80 36.52 10.06
N LEU A 474 -11.17 36.07 11.16
CA LEU A 474 -9.73 36.27 11.39
C LEU A 474 -8.88 35.62 10.28
N ALA A 475 -9.28 34.43 9.83
CA ALA A 475 -8.65 33.75 8.70
C ALA A 475 -9.10 34.27 7.33
N ASN A 476 -9.92 35.33 7.26
CA ASN A 476 -10.37 35.97 6.01
C ASN A 476 -11.05 35.00 5.01
N VAL A 477 -11.90 34.09 5.52
CA VAL A 477 -12.64 33.11 4.70
C VAL A 477 -14.16 33.19 4.90
N HIS A 478 -14.64 33.94 5.89
CA HIS A 478 -16.07 34.13 6.19
C HIS A 478 -16.94 34.46 4.96
N ASP A 479 -16.60 35.51 4.21
CA ASP A 479 -17.39 35.96 3.04
C ASP A 479 -17.40 34.94 1.91
N ARG A 480 -16.34 34.12 1.82
CA ARG A 480 -16.30 33.01 0.86
C ARG A 480 -17.24 31.89 1.27
N ILE A 481 -17.27 31.57 2.57
CA ILE A 481 -18.15 30.54 3.14
C ILE A 481 -19.61 30.93 2.95
N LEU A 482 -19.98 32.19 3.21
CA LEU A 482 -21.36 32.68 3.03
C LEU A 482 -21.85 32.59 1.57
N ARG A 483 -20.94 32.57 0.59
CA ARG A 483 -21.27 32.37 -0.83
C ARG A 483 -21.44 30.90 -1.23
N LEU A 484 -21.26 29.96 -0.31
CA LEU A 484 -21.56 28.54 -0.56
C LEU A 484 -23.08 28.31 -0.49
N PRO A 485 -23.61 27.25 -1.16
CA PRO A 485 -25.05 27.01 -1.24
C PRO A 485 -25.79 27.00 0.09
N ARG A 486 -25.15 26.48 1.15
CA ARG A 486 -25.68 26.39 2.53
C ARG A 486 -24.77 27.10 3.54
N GLY A 487 -23.94 28.04 3.06
CA GLY A 487 -23.01 28.76 3.92
C GLY A 487 -22.04 27.81 4.66
N TYR A 488 -22.02 27.93 5.98
CA TYR A 488 -21.19 27.11 6.87
C TYR A 488 -21.63 25.64 6.96
N ASP A 489 -22.89 25.35 6.63
CA ASP A 489 -23.44 23.99 6.70
C ASP A 489 -23.28 23.24 5.36
N SER A 490 -22.67 23.89 4.36
CA SER A 490 -22.26 23.20 3.14
C SER A 490 -21.19 22.16 3.42
N VAL A 491 -21.30 21.01 2.77
CA VAL A 491 -20.44 19.85 2.96
C VAL A 491 -19.35 19.84 1.90
N ILE A 492 -18.09 19.78 2.35
CA ILE A 492 -16.93 19.72 1.47
C ILE A 492 -16.99 18.47 0.60
N GLY A 493 -16.87 18.63 -0.72
CA GLY A 493 -16.89 17.54 -1.69
C GLY A 493 -18.29 17.14 -2.18
N GLU A 494 -19.36 17.67 -1.57
CA GLU A 494 -20.74 17.52 -2.04
C GLU A 494 -21.23 18.82 -2.69
N ASP A 495 -21.56 19.81 -1.88
CA ASP A 495 -22.07 21.12 -2.31
C ASP A 495 -21.08 22.28 -2.05
N ALA A 496 -19.93 22.02 -1.41
CA ALA A 496 -18.83 22.96 -1.32
C ALA A 496 -17.57 22.45 -2.03
N ARG A 497 -17.02 23.29 -2.92
CA ARG A 497 -15.68 23.15 -3.48
C ARG A 497 -14.88 24.41 -3.17
N LEU A 498 -13.72 24.21 -2.55
CA LEU A 498 -12.81 25.28 -2.18
C LEU A 498 -11.55 25.17 -3.04
N SER A 499 -10.98 26.32 -3.42
CA SER A 499 -9.63 26.36 -4.00
C SER A 499 -8.59 25.97 -2.94
N GLY A 500 -7.35 25.69 -3.37
CA GLY A 500 -6.27 25.38 -2.43
C GLY A 500 -6.04 26.49 -1.38
N GLY A 501 -6.04 27.75 -1.82
CA GLY A 501 -5.92 28.91 -0.91
C GLY A 501 -7.12 29.08 0.03
N GLU A 502 -8.34 28.80 -0.44
CA GLU A 502 -9.54 28.81 0.41
C GLU A 502 -9.51 27.69 1.46
N ALA A 503 -9.10 26.48 1.07
CA ALA A 503 -8.92 25.37 1.99
C ALA A 503 -7.85 25.71 3.05
N GLN A 504 -6.76 26.35 2.65
CA GLN A 504 -5.71 26.80 3.56
C GLN A 504 -6.21 27.82 4.58
N ARG A 505 -7.06 28.77 4.18
CA ARG A 505 -7.70 29.69 5.13
C ARG A 505 -8.68 28.99 6.07
N VAL A 506 -9.36 27.92 5.64
CA VAL A 506 -10.17 27.07 6.55
C VAL A 506 -9.28 26.34 7.58
N ALA A 507 -8.13 25.82 7.16
CA ALA A 507 -7.17 25.22 8.09
C ALA A 507 -6.57 26.23 9.06
N LEU A 508 -6.30 27.47 8.61
CA LEU A 508 -5.89 28.56 9.48
C LEU A 508 -7.00 28.90 10.49
N ALA A 509 -8.27 28.99 10.05
CA ALA A 509 -9.39 29.21 10.95
C ALA A 509 -9.49 28.11 12.03
N ARG A 510 -9.26 26.84 11.68
CA ARG A 510 -9.19 25.72 12.62
C ARG A 510 -8.10 25.92 13.67
N ALA A 511 -6.90 26.33 13.26
CA ALA A 511 -5.79 26.59 14.19
C ALA A 511 -6.03 27.81 15.08
N LEU A 512 -6.68 28.86 14.55
CA LEU A 512 -7.05 30.05 15.31
C LEU A 512 -8.14 29.74 16.34
N LEU A 513 -9.12 28.91 16.00
CA LEU A 513 -10.17 28.45 16.91
C LEU A 513 -9.61 27.60 18.06
N ALA A 514 -8.61 26.76 17.78
CA ALA A 514 -7.95 25.94 18.79
C ALA A 514 -7.22 26.76 19.87
N ASP A 515 -6.89 28.03 19.57
CA ASP A 515 -6.32 29.01 20.50
C ASP A 515 -5.10 28.51 21.30
N THR A 516 -4.23 27.72 20.68
CA THR A 516 -3.08 27.14 21.38
C THR A 516 -1.94 28.16 21.59
N PRO A 517 -1.20 28.09 22.72
CA PRO A 517 -0.07 28.97 23.03
C PRO A 517 1.11 28.94 22.03
N VAL A 518 1.34 27.79 21.39
CA VAL A 518 2.33 27.63 20.33
C VAL A 518 1.60 27.36 19.01
N LEU A 519 1.92 28.12 17.97
CA LEU A 519 1.39 27.93 16.63
C LEU A 519 2.52 27.69 15.64
N VAL A 520 2.35 26.66 14.83
CA VAL A 520 3.31 26.25 13.81
C VAL A 520 2.67 26.31 12.44
N LEU A 521 3.28 27.07 11.53
CA LEU A 521 2.76 27.32 10.19
C LEU A 521 3.77 26.82 9.14
N ASP A 522 3.45 25.70 8.48
CA ASP A 522 4.24 25.17 7.37
C ASP A 522 3.75 25.76 6.05
N GLU A 523 4.58 26.63 5.45
CA GLU A 523 4.37 27.22 4.13
C GLU A 523 2.97 27.83 3.91
N ALA A 524 2.51 28.66 4.86
CA ALA A 524 1.14 29.19 4.90
C ALA A 524 0.73 30.08 3.68
N THR A 525 1.64 30.35 2.75
CA THR A 525 1.44 31.17 1.54
C THR A 525 1.85 30.47 0.24
N SER A 526 1.89 29.12 0.23
CA SER A 526 2.33 28.29 -0.89
C SER A 526 1.48 28.51 -2.16
N PHE A 527 0.17 28.73 -2.01
CA PHE A 527 -0.67 29.16 -3.12
C PHE A 527 -0.40 30.64 -3.44
N ALA A 528 -0.26 30.96 -4.73
CA ALA A 528 -0.09 32.32 -5.23
C ALA A 528 -1.36 33.20 -5.08
N ASP A 529 -2.09 33.06 -3.97
CA ASP A 529 -3.31 33.80 -3.66
C ASP A 529 -3.01 34.95 -2.67
N PRO A 530 -3.08 36.22 -3.13
CA PRO A 530 -2.90 37.40 -2.28
C PRO A 530 -3.87 37.46 -1.08
N HIS A 531 -5.02 36.79 -1.15
CA HIS A 531 -5.96 36.73 -0.02
C HIS A 531 -5.49 35.81 1.10
N THR A 532 -4.83 34.70 0.77
CA THR A 532 -4.23 33.80 1.77
C THR A 532 -3.06 34.49 2.46
N GLU A 533 -2.20 35.16 1.72
CA GLU A 533 -1.08 35.92 2.29
C GLU A 533 -1.55 37.02 3.26
N ARG A 534 -2.55 37.80 2.85
CA ARG A 534 -3.18 38.81 3.72
C ARG A 534 -3.79 38.18 4.98
N ALA A 535 -4.41 37.01 4.86
CA ALA A 535 -4.99 36.29 5.99
C ALA A 535 -3.91 35.86 6.99
N VAL A 536 -2.84 35.23 6.50
CA VAL A 536 -1.71 34.78 7.32
C VAL A 536 -1.05 35.95 8.02
N ARG A 537 -0.79 37.05 7.31
CA ARG A 537 -0.18 38.24 7.92
C ARG A 537 -1.03 38.82 9.04
N ARG A 538 -2.33 39.04 8.80
CA ARG A 538 -3.25 39.54 9.83
C ARG A 538 -3.33 38.58 11.01
N ALA A 539 -3.33 37.27 10.77
CA ALA A 539 -3.27 36.29 11.83
C ALA A 539 -1.98 36.45 12.64
N LEU A 540 -0.80 36.47 11.99
CA LEU A 540 0.48 36.69 12.66
C LEU A 540 0.50 37.99 13.49
N GLU A 541 0.00 39.10 12.95
CA GLU A 541 -0.12 40.39 13.66
C GLU A 541 -1.02 40.29 14.90
N THR A 542 -2.17 39.61 14.78
CA THR A 542 -3.14 39.44 15.88
C THR A 542 -2.59 38.52 16.99
N LEU A 543 -1.74 37.57 16.61
CA LEU A 543 -1.20 36.56 17.54
C LEU A 543 0.07 37.02 18.28
N ARG A 544 0.72 38.08 17.81
CA ARG A 544 1.89 38.67 18.47
C ARG A 544 1.60 39.08 19.92
N GLY A 545 2.61 38.95 20.78
CA GLY A 545 2.55 39.26 22.20
C GLY A 545 1.86 38.20 23.06
N ASN A 546 1.02 37.34 22.47
CA ASN A 546 0.23 36.36 23.21
C ASN A 546 0.66 34.90 22.96
N ARG A 547 1.38 34.63 21.86
CA ARG A 547 1.73 33.27 21.42
C ARG A 547 3.16 33.18 20.93
N THR A 548 3.73 31.98 21.03
CA THR A 548 4.99 31.63 20.35
C THR A 548 4.65 31.11 18.97
N VAL A 549 5.11 31.78 17.92
CA VAL A 549 4.78 31.40 16.53
C VAL A 549 6.04 31.03 15.76
N LEU A 550 6.04 29.86 15.14
CA LEU A 550 7.06 29.45 14.17
C LEU A 550 6.43 29.36 12.79
N VAL A 551 6.96 30.10 11.83
CA VAL A 551 6.47 30.10 10.44
C VAL A 551 7.59 29.78 9.46
N ILE A 552 7.37 28.82 8.57
CA ILE A 552 8.25 28.61 7.41
C ILE A 552 7.89 29.67 6.37
N ALA A 553 8.83 30.57 6.10
CA ALA A 553 8.57 31.73 5.25
C ALA A 553 9.34 31.65 3.93
N HIS A 554 8.59 31.64 2.83
CA HIS A 554 9.13 31.73 1.47
C HIS A 554 8.93 33.11 0.83
N ARG A 555 8.16 33.99 1.49
CA ARG A 555 7.83 35.34 1.03
C ARG A 555 8.48 36.41 1.89
N LEU A 556 8.82 37.52 1.25
CA LEU A 556 9.57 38.62 1.84
C LEU A 556 8.77 39.28 2.98
N GLU A 557 7.47 39.43 2.75
CA GLU A 557 6.51 40.12 3.58
C GLU A 557 6.29 39.39 4.91
N THR A 558 6.25 38.05 4.87
CA THR A 558 6.15 37.21 6.07
C THR A 558 7.42 37.30 6.92
N VAL A 559 8.60 37.38 6.27
CA VAL A 559 9.88 37.47 6.96
C VAL A 559 10.10 38.87 7.55
N ALA A 560 9.78 39.93 6.79
CA ALA A 560 9.89 41.32 7.24
C ALA A 560 9.04 41.60 8.49
N GLY A 561 7.92 40.88 8.61
CA GLY A 561 7.08 40.94 9.79
C GLY A 561 7.66 40.19 10.99
N ALA A 562 8.58 39.24 10.85
CA ALA A 562 8.99 38.40 11.99
C ALA A 562 9.83 39.18 13.02
N ASP A 563 9.69 38.83 14.29
CA ASP A 563 10.48 39.41 15.37
C ASP A 563 11.91 38.82 15.38
N ALA A 564 12.04 37.56 14.93
CA ALA A 564 13.31 36.87 14.73
C ALA A 564 13.29 36.02 13.45
N VAL A 565 14.46 35.80 12.86
CA VAL A 565 14.67 34.90 11.72
C VAL A 565 15.70 33.85 12.10
N ALA A 566 15.42 32.60 11.77
CA ALA A 566 16.35 31.48 11.85
C ALA A 566 16.67 30.99 10.43
N VAL A 567 17.93 31.05 10.03
CA VAL A 567 18.39 30.55 8.73
C VAL A 567 18.89 29.12 8.88
N LEU A 568 18.23 28.17 8.23
CA LEU A 568 18.56 26.76 8.23
C LEU A 568 19.22 26.34 6.91
N GLU A 569 20.45 25.85 6.99
CA GLU A 569 21.24 25.35 5.87
C GLU A 569 21.91 24.02 6.22
N ASP A 570 21.80 23.03 5.34
CA ASP A 570 22.37 21.68 5.50
C ASP A 570 22.13 21.03 6.88
N GLY A 571 20.95 21.28 7.47
CA GLY A 571 20.56 20.71 8.76
C GLY A 571 21.12 21.44 9.98
N LEU A 572 21.64 22.66 9.83
CA LEU A 572 22.19 23.51 10.90
C LEU A 572 21.59 24.92 10.85
N ILE A 573 21.42 25.55 12.02
CA ILE A 573 21.09 26.98 12.11
C ILE A 573 22.39 27.75 11.91
N VAL A 574 22.50 28.47 10.80
CA VAL A 574 23.71 29.24 10.44
C VAL A 574 23.63 30.69 10.89
N GLU A 575 22.42 31.24 10.98
CA GLU A 575 22.15 32.61 11.45
C GLU A 575 20.85 32.64 12.25
N HIS A 576 20.81 33.47 13.29
CA HIS A 576 19.63 33.71 14.10
C HIS A 576 19.63 35.13 14.67
N GLY A 577 18.54 35.87 14.51
CA GLY A 577 18.43 37.23 15.05
C GLY A 577 17.30 38.04 14.40
N PRO A 578 17.14 39.33 14.78
CA PRO A 578 16.17 40.23 14.16
C PRO A 578 16.44 40.40 12.65
N PRO A 579 15.40 40.48 11.80
CA PRO A 579 15.58 40.57 10.35
C PRO A 579 16.47 41.75 9.92
N ALA A 580 16.31 42.92 10.54
CA ALA A 580 17.10 44.12 10.20
C ALA A 580 18.60 43.93 10.47
N GLU A 581 18.95 43.35 11.63
CA GLU A 581 20.34 43.09 12.00
C GLU A 581 21.02 42.07 11.07
N LEU A 582 20.28 41.02 10.67
CA LEU A 582 20.81 40.00 9.75
C LEU A 582 20.99 40.53 8.31
N LEU A 583 20.17 41.51 7.89
CA LEU A 583 20.35 42.19 6.60
C LEU A 583 21.61 43.06 6.60
N ASP A 584 21.80 43.84 7.66
CA ASP A 584 22.95 44.73 7.84
C ASP A 584 24.26 43.94 7.99
N ALA A 585 24.20 42.75 8.59
CA ALA A 585 25.35 41.85 8.72
C ALA A 585 25.84 41.27 7.37
N GLY A 586 25.06 41.38 6.29
CA GLY A 586 25.47 40.95 4.94
C GLY A 586 25.70 39.44 4.80
N GLY A 587 25.11 38.63 5.68
CA GLY A 587 25.27 37.17 5.73
C GLY A 587 24.45 36.39 4.70
N ARG A 588 24.26 35.10 4.98
CA ARG A 588 23.41 34.16 4.23
C ARG A 588 21.97 34.64 4.16
N PHE A 589 21.44 35.23 5.22
CA PHE A 589 20.10 35.83 5.18
C PHE A 589 20.01 36.93 4.12
N SER A 590 20.97 37.87 4.09
CA SER A 590 21.04 38.95 3.11
C SER A 590 21.21 38.43 1.68
N ALA A 591 21.99 37.36 1.48
CA ALA A 591 22.12 36.70 0.17
C ALA A 591 20.81 36.03 -0.29
N LEU A 592 20.08 35.36 0.61
CA LEU A 592 18.75 34.80 0.34
C LEU A 592 17.72 35.90 0.06
N TRP A 593 17.89 37.07 0.69
CA TRP A 593 17.07 38.25 0.49
C TRP A 593 17.29 38.87 -0.90
N GLY A 594 18.54 39.12 -1.28
CA GLY A 594 18.90 39.78 -2.54
C GLY A 594 18.72 38.91 -3.79
N SER A 595 18.69 37.59 -3.66
CA SER A 595 18.50 36.65 -4.78
C SER A 595 17.03 36.42 -5.17
N ARG A 596 16.07 36.97 -4.41
CA ARG A 596 14.64 36.88 -4.77
C ARG A 596 14.27 37.96 -5.80
N PRO A 597 13.58 37.61 -6.90
CA PRO A 597 13.11 38.60 -7.86
C PRO A 597 12.15 39.57 -7.17
N ALA A 598 12.42 40.87 -7.29
CA ALA A 598 11.55 41.93 -6.76
C ALA A 598 10.16 41.82 -7.43
N ALA A 599 9.17 41.35 -6.69
CA ALA A 599 7.79 41.37 -7.13
C ALA A 599 7.28 42.83 -7.04
N GLY A 600 7.19 43.53 -8.16
CA GLY A 600 6.39 44.79 -8.23
C GLY A 600 6.97 45.99 -8.97
N GLY A 601 7.89 45.84 -9.93
CA GLY A 601 8.29 46.94 -10.81
C GLY A 601 7.70 46.79 -12.21
N THR A 602 6.46 47.23 -12.43
CA THR A 602 5.95 47.46 -13.80
C THR A 602 6.75 48.60 -14.41
N GLY A 603 7.64 48.26 -15.36
CA GLY A 603 8.27 49.25 -16.22
C GLY A 603 7.24 49.86 -17.15
N GLU A 604 6.80 51.08 -16.85
CA GLU A 604 6.25 51.99 -17.85
C GLU A 604 7.39 52.38 -18.79
N GLY A 605 7.58 51.58 -19.84
CA GLY A 605 8.32 51.99 -21.02
C GLY A 605 7.38 52.78 -21.92
N GLU A 606 7.58 54.09 -21.96
CA GLU A 606 7.01 54.99 -22.96
C GLU A 606 7.13 54.39 -24.37
N ARG A 607 6.00 54.14 -25.02
CA ARG A 607 5.92 54.00 -26.48
C ARG A 607 4.99 55.08 -27.01
N HIS A 608 5.58 56.22 -27.37
CA HIS A 608 5.02 57.08 -28.40
C HIS A 608 5.25 56.42 -29.77
N GLY A 609 4.17 56.17 -30.50
CA GLY A 609 4.17 55.76 -31.90
C GLY A 609 2.78 55.95 -32.48
N GLU A 610 2.61 57.03 -33.24
CA GLU A 610 1.39 57.40 -33.99
C GLU A 610 0.95 56.30 -34.98
N PRO A 611 -0.36 56.17 -35.26
CA PRO A 611 -0.85 55.31 -36.34
C PRO A 611 -0.94 56.09 -37.65
N GLY A 612 -0.15 55.69 -38.65
CA GLY A 612 -0.21 56.24 -40.00
C GLY A 612 -0.27 55.15 -41.07
N GLY A 613 -1.46 54.95 -41.64
CA GLY A 613 -1.64 54.66 -43.08
C GLY A 613 -1.37 53.26 -43.61
N ASP A 614 -2.45 52.51 -43.83
CA ASP A 614 -2.67 51.68 -45.03
C ASP A 614 -2.66 52.61 -46.29
N PRO A 615 -2.44 52.17 -47.57
CA PRO A 615 -2.73 50.84 -48.09
C PRO A 615 -1.76 50.22 -49.14
N ARG A 616 -1.76 48.89 -49.19
CA ARG A 616 -2.11 48.06 -50.39
C ARG A 616 -1.90 46.57 -50.16
#